data_AF-A0A7Y7PT15-F1
#
_entry.id   AF-A0A7Y7PT15-F1
#
_cell.length_a   1.000
_cell.length_b   1.000
_cell.length_c   1.000
_cell.angle_alpha   90.00
_cell.angle_beta   90.00
_cell.angle_gamma   90.00
#
_symmetry.space_group_name_H-M   'P 1'
#
loop_
_entity.id
_entity.type
_entity.pdbx_description
1 polymer ?
#
loop_
_entity_poly.entity_id
_entity_poly.type
_entity_poly.pdbx_seq_one_letter_code
_entity_poly.pdbx_strand_id
1 'polypeptide(L)'
;MFLLQCRENFFLGITPANLLQRAEPGPQKLVELYTRFIGANQIVAFVGLLQEGQYYINLWAAHLLVEHHHPDGPTHQICMDTIERYANSSIDPKVAQQELEWLRRQAQAYPFFN
;
A
#
# COMPACT_ATOMS: atom_id res chain seq x y z
N MET A 1 -11.25 -6.97 -10.16
CA MET A 1 -9.95 -6.53 -10.75
C MET A 1 -9.30 -5.58 -9.75
N PHE A 2 -7.99 -5.62 -9.57
CA PHE A 2 -7.28 -4.83 -8.54
C PHE A 2 -7.59 -3.32 -8.62
N LEU A 3 -7.44 -2.73 -9.81
CA LEU A 3 -7.69 -1.29 -10.02
C LEU A 3 -9.12 -0.87 -9.69
N LEU A 4 -10.10 -1.72 -10.01
CA LEU A 4 -11.51 -1.44 -9.71
C LEU A 4 -11.74 -1.43 -8.19
N GLN A 5 -11.15 -2.37 -7.46
CA GLN A 5 -11.26 -2.41 -6.01
C GLN A 5 -10.55 -1.21 -5.33
N CYS A 6 -9.39 -0.79 -5.84
CA CYS A 6 -8.74 0.45 -5.37
C CYS A 6 -9.65 1.66 -5.56
N ARG A 7 -10.30 1.77 -6.73
CA ARG A 7 -11.27 2.84 -7.02
C ARG A 7 -12.48 2.80 -6.09
N GLU A 8 -13.04 1.63 -5.82
CA GLU A 8 -14.16 1.48 -4.86
C GLU A 8 -13.72 1.90 -3.45
N ASN A 9 -12.58 1.40 -2.97
CA ASN A 9 -12.04 1.77 -1.66
C ASN A 9 -11.82 3.29 -1.56
N PHE A 10 -11.28 3.91 -2.61
CA PHE A 10 -11.09 5.36 -2.67
C PHE A 10 -12.40 6.13 -2.46
N PHE A 11 -13.47 5.77 -3.18
CA PHE A 11 -14.77 6.45 -3.02
C PHE A 11 -15.44 6.17 -1.67
N LEU A 12 -15.10 5.05 -1.02
CA LEU A 12 -15.54 4.74 0.34
C LEU A 12 -14.64 5.35 1.42
N GLY A 13 -13.56 6.04 1.05
CA GLY A 13 -12.61 6.63 1.99
C GLY A 13 -11.77 5.60 2.77
N ILE A 14 -11.62 4.39 2.22
CA ILE A 14 -10.85 3.27 2.77
C ILE A 14 -9.42 3.34 2.24
N THR A 15 -8.45 3.31 3.17
CA THR A 15 -7.03 3.52 2.89
C THR A 15 -6.18 2.39 3.48
N PRO A 16 -4.98 2.13 2.95
CA PRO A 16 -4.17 0.97 3.37
C PRO A 16 -3.58 1.08 4.79
N ALA A 17 -3.19 2.28 5.20
CA ALA A 17 -2.67 2.52 6.56
C ALA A 17 -3.77 2.58 7.63
N ASN A 18 -5.05 2.66 7.27
CA ASN A 18 -6.13 2.69 8.26
C ASN A 18 -6.40 1.30 8.85
N LEU A 19 -5.78 1.03 10.00
CA LEU A 19 -5.87 -0.25 10.70
C LEU A 19 -7.30 -0.64 11.09
N LEU A 20 -8.17 0.33 11.36
CA LEU A 20 -9.56 0.07 11.74
C LEU A 20 -10.36 -0.53 10.58
N GLN A 21 -9.94 -0.26 9.34
CA GLN A 21 -10.66 -0.68 8.14
C GLN A 21 -10.04 -1.92 7.48
N ARG A 22 -8.91 -2.44 7.98
CA ARG A 22 -8.24 -3.61 7.38
C ARG A 22 -9.09 -4.87 7.33
N ALA A 23 -10.02 -5.02 8.27
CA ALA A 23 -10.95 -6.13 8.31
C ALA A 23 -12.17 -5.92 7.38
N GLU A 24 -12.32 -4.74 6.76
CA GLU A 24 -13.42 -4.50 5.84
C GLU A 24 -13.28 -5.34 4.55
N PRO A 25 -14.39 -5.61 3.84
CA PRO A 25 -14.36 -6.43 2.63
C PRO A 25 -13.43 -5.90 1.54
N GLY A 26 -13.32 -4.58 1.39
CA GLY A 26 -12.51 -3.94 0.34
C GLY A 26 -11.01 -4.26 0.47
N PRO A 27 -10.37 -4.00 1.63
CA PRO A 27 -8.97 -4.35 1.86
C PRO A 27 -8.70 -5.85 1.77
N GLN A 28 -9.57 -6.68 2.35
CA GLN A 28 -9.45 -8.15 2.22
C GLN A 28 -9.49 -8.59 0.75
N LYS A 29 -10.34 -7.95 -0.06
CA LYS A 29 -10.40 -8.23 -1.49
C LYS A 29 -9.11 -7.87 -2.22
N LEU A 30 -8.44 -6.80 -1.83
CA LEU A 30 -7.14 -6.43 -2.39
C LEU A 30 -6.05 -7.45 -2.05
N VAL A 31 -6.04 -7.98 -0.81
CA VAL A 31 -5.12 -9.06 -0.40
C VAL A 31 -5.38 -10.35 -1.20
N GLU A 32 -6.65 -10.72 -1.40
CA GLU A 32 -7.02 -11.86 -2.25
C GLU A 32 -6.53 -11.68 -3.70
N LEU A 33 -6.75 -10.49 -4.27
CA LEU A 33 -6.34 -10.19 -5.64
C LEU A 33 -4.83 -10.18 -5.78
N TYR A 34 -4.11 -9.60 -4.81
CA TYR A 34 -2.66 -9.64 -4.75
C TYR A 34 -2.13 -11.08 -4.67
N THR A 35 -2.68 -11.92 -3.80
CA THR A 35 -2.30 -13.33 -3.68
C THR A 35 -2.46 -14.08 -5.02
N ARG A 36 -3.49 -13.74 -5.81
CA ARG A 36 -3.67 -14.30 -7.16
C ARG A 36 -2.61 -13.83 -8.16
N PHE A 37 -2.17 -12.57 -8.10
CA PHE A 37 -1.04 -12.09 -8.91
C PHE A 37 0.23 -12.87 -8.61
N ILE A 38 0.53 -13.09 -7.33
CA ILE A 38 1.71 -13.85 -6.92
C ILE A 38 1.61 -15.31 -7.35
N GLY A 39 0.45 -15.95 -7.11
CA GLY A 39 0.21 -17.33 -7.53
C GLY A 39 0.28 -17.55 -9.04
N ALA A 40 0.05 -16.50 -9.84
CA ALA A 40 0.18 -16.52 -11.30
C ALA A 40 1.59 -16.14 -11.80
N ASN A 41 2.57 -15.97 -10.90
CA ASN A 41 3.92 -15.47 -11.22
C ASN A 41 3.93 -14.11 -11.93
N GLN A 42 2.98 -13.23 -11.60
CA GLN A 42 2.79 -11.91 -12.21
C GLN A 42 3.33 -10.78 -11.32
N ILE A 43 4.33 -11.06 -10.48
CA ILE A 43 4.90 -10.06 -9.56
C ILE A 43 5.43 -8.82 -10.31
N VAL A 44 6.08 -9.00 -11.46
CA VAL A 44 6.61 -7.89 -12.27
C VAL A 44 5.48 -6.96 -12.74
N ALA A 45 4.36 -7.53 -13.17
CA ALA A 45 3.18 -6.75 -13.57
C ALA A 45 2.57 -6.01 -12.36
N PHE A 46 2.55 -6.65 -11.18
CA PHE A 46 2.08 -6.02 -9.96
C PHE A 46 2.98 -4.86 -9.51
N VAL A 47 4.30 -5.00 -9.58
CA VAL A 47 5.28 -3.92 -9.31
C VAL A 47 5.07 -2.74 -10.25
N GLY A 48 4.65 -2.97 -11.50
CA GLY A 48 4.28 -1.92 -12.43
C GLY A 48 3.17 -0.98 -11.93
N LEU A 49 2.31 -1.45 -11.01
CA LEU A 49 1.24 -0.65 -10.42
C LEU A 49 1.76 0.47 -9.49
N LEU A 50 3.01 0.42 -9.06
CA LEU A 50 3.64 1.49 -8.26
C LEU A 50 3.72 2.83 -9.02
N GLN A 51 3.57 2.83 -10.34
CA GLN A 51 3.55 4.05 -11.15
C GLN A 51 2.17 4.73 -11.17
N GLU A 52 1.09 4.04 -10.77
CA GLU A 52 -0.27 4.57 -10.91
C GLU A 52 -0.78 5.26 -9.65
N GLY A 53 -0.72 6.60 -9.64
CA GLY A 53 -1.19 7.42 -8.52
C GLY A 53 -2.72 7.56 -8.39
N GLN A 54 -3.48 7.18 -9.42
CA GLN A 54 -4.95 7.30 -9.39
C GLN A 54 -5.54 6.39 -8.30
N TYR A 55 -6.52 6.89 -7.57
CA TYR A 55 -7.27 6.11 -6.57
C TYR A 55 -6.40 5.37 -5.54
N TYR A 56 -5.23 5.93 -5.22
CA TYR A 56 -4.25 5.32 -4.32
C TYR A 56 -3.79 3.92 -4.77
N ILE A 57 -3.80 3.62 -6.08
CA ILE A 57 -3.38 2.32 -6.62
C ILE A 57 -1.92 2.01 -6.22
N ASN A 58 -0.99 2.94 -6.46
CA ASN A 58 0.41 2.82 -6.08
C ASN A 58 0.59 2.65 -4.56
N LEU A 59 -0.18 3.37 -3.76
CA LEU A 59 -0.12 3.29 -2.30
C LEU A 59 -0.61 1.93 -1.79
N TRP A 60 -1.74 1.43 -2.30
CA TRP A 60 -2.21 0.07 -2.03
C TRP A 60 -1.20 -0.99 -2.47
N ALA A 61 -0.60 -0.83 -3.65
CA ALA A 61 0.41 -1.76 -4.15
C ALA A 61 1.67 -1.76 -3.25
N ALA A 62 2.14 -0.58 -2.83
CA ALA A 62 3.29 -0.44 -1.93
C ALA A 62 3.06 -1.14 -0.58
N HIS A 63 1.91 -0.91 0.06
CA HIS A 63 1.55 -1.58 1.31
C HIS A 63 1.50 -3.10 1.16
N LEU A 64 0.84 -3.61 0.13
CA LEU A 64 0.73 -5.06 -0.08
C LEU A 64 2.08 -5.71 -0.34
N LEU A 65 2.96 -5.05 -1.10
CA LEU A 65 4.32 -5.52 -1.34
C LEU A 65 5.10 -5.56 -0.03
N VAL A 66 5.13 -4.47 0.74
CA VAL A 66 5.90 -4.40 1.99
C VAL A 66 5.39 -5.42 3.01
N GLU A 67 4.07 -5.54 3.19
CA GLU A 67 3.49 -6.36 4.27
C GLU A 67 3.40 -7.85 3.96
N HIS A 68 3.33 -8.22 2.67
CA HIS A 68 3.13 -9.62 2.29
C HIS A 68 4.24 -10.20 1.42
N HIS A 69 4.99 -9.38 0.70
CA HIS A 69 6.12 -9.83 -0.13
C HIS A 69 7.48 -9.64 0.53
N HIS A 70 7.63 -8.58 1.33
CA HIS A 70 8.92 -8.13 1.87
C HIS A 70 9.98 -8.02 0.76
N PRO A 71 9.75 -7.20 -0.27
CA PRO A 71 10.72 -7.06 -1.35
C PRO A 71 12.04 -6.52 -0.80
N ASP A 72 13.14 -6.84 -1.48
CA ASP A 72 14.46 -6.28 -1.23
C ASP A 72 14.86 -5.27 -2.32
N GLY A 73 15.96 -4.55 -2.07
CA GLY A 73 16.60 -3.68 -3.06
C GLY A 73 15.69 -2.56 -3.62
N PRO A 74 15.73 -2.31 -4.94
CA PRO A 74 15.04 -1.16 -5.55
C PRO A 74 13.52 -1.17 -5.36
N THR A 75 12.89 -2.35 -5.38
CA THR A 75 11.44 -2.46 -5.22
C THR A 75 11.01 -2.05 -3.81
N HIS A 76 11.77 -2.45 -2.79
CA HIS A 76 11.56 -2.00 -1.42
C HIS A 76 11.63 -0.48 -1.33
N GLN A 77 12.70 0.12 -1.86
CA GLN A 77 12.89 1.57 -1.83
C GLN A 77 11.72 2.31 -2.49
N ILE A 78 11.26 1.86 -3.67
CA ILE A 78 10.13 2.48 -4.36
C ILE A 78 8.84 2.40 -3.53
N CYS A 79 8.61 1.29 -2.82
CA CYS A 79 7.44 1.14 -1.95
C CYS A 79 7.51 2.15 -0.78
N MET A 80 8.66 2.23 -0.11
CA MET A 80 8.85 3.14 1.01
C MET A 80 8.78 4.61 0.57
N ASP A 81 9.45 4.98 -0.53
CA ASP A 81 9.37 6.34 -1.12
C ASP A 81 7.94 6.72 -1.48
N THR A 82 7.13 5.76 -1.94
CA THR A 82 5.72 5.99 -2.25
C THR A 82 4.95 6.28 -0.97
N ILE A 83 5.09 5.46 0.07
CA ILE A 83 4.41 5.63 1.35
C ILE A 83 4.81 6.97 2.00
N GLU A 84 6.11 7.29 2.05
CA GLU A 84 6.63 8.54 2.59
C GLU A 84 6.13 9.77 1.84
N ARG A 85 5.97 9.68 0.51
CA ARG A 85 5.41 10.77 -0.28
C ARG A 85 3.96 11.08 0.10
N TYR A 86 3.14 10.05 0.34
CA TYR A 86 1.77 10.25 0.82
C TYR A 86 1.75 10.75 2.27
N ALA A 87 2.64 10.25 3.13
CA ALA A 87 2.79 10.71 4.51
C ALA A 87 3.16 12.21 4.63
N ASN A 88 3.90 12.74 3.65
CA ASN A 88 4.31 14.14 3.60
C ASN A 88 3.43 15.02 2.68
N SER A 89 2.37 14.45 2.09
CA SER A 89 1.50 15.17 1.17
C SER A 89 0.53 16.09 1.90
N SER A 90 0.32 17.30 1.39
CA SER A 90 -0.72 18.22 1.88
C SER A 90 -2.08 18.07 1.19
N ILE A 91 -2.21 17.15 0.23
CA ILE A 91 -3.42 16.99 -0.61
C ILE A 91 -4.56 16.37 0.20
N ASP A 92 -4.27 15.29 0.94
CA ASP A 92 -5.23 14.60 1.81
C ASP A 92 -4.59 14.44 3.21
N PRO A 93 -4.82 15.42 4.11
CA PRO A 93 -4.21 15.41 5.43
C PRO A 93 -4.58 14.18 6.27
N LYS A 94 -5.76 13.59 6.03
CA LYS A 94 -6.19 12.37 6.73
C LYS A 94 -5.34 11.19 6.31
N VAL A 95 -5.12 11.00 5.00
CA VAL A 95 -4.24 9.96 4.48
C VAL A 95 -2.81 10.18 4.97
N ALA A 96 -2.30 11.41 4.86
CA ALA A 96 -0.94 11.74 5.32
C ALA A 96 -0.71 11.36 6.79
N GLN A 97 -1.66 11.67 7.67
CA GLN A 97 -1.59 11.28 9.07
C GLN A 97 -1.59 9.75 9.25
N GLN A 98 -2.46 9.03 8.54
CA GLN A 98 -2.52 7.57 8.62
C GLN A 98 -1.20 6.92 8.20
N GLU A 99 -0.60 7.39 7.10
CA GLU A 99 0.70 6.90 6.63
C GLU A 99 1.84 7.21 7.61
N LEU A 100 1.85 8.41 8.21
CA LEU A 100 2.81 8.76 9.27
C LEU A 100 2.68 7.83 10.49
N GLU A 101 1.46 7.52 10.90
CA GLU A 101 1.21 6.58 12.00
C GLU A 101 1.68 5.16 11.66
N TRP A 102 1.47 4.72 10.41
CA TRP A 102 1.95 3.43 9.94
C TRP A 102 3.50 3.38 9.92
N LEU A 103 4.17 4.40 9.38
CA LEU A 103 5.64 4.49 9.36
C LEU A 103 6.25 4.44 10.76
N ARG A 104 5.65 5.15 11.73
CA ARG A 104 6.10 5.12 13.13
C ARG A 104 6.01 3.71 13.73
N ARG A 105 4.96 2.95 13.40
CA ARG A 105 4.81 1.55 13.86
C ARG A 105 5.84 0.64 13.23
N GLN A 106 6.13 0.81 11.94
CA GLN A 106 7.18 0.04 11.27
C GLN A 106 8.56 0.28 11.90
N ALA A 107 8.91 1.54 12.17
CA ALA A 107 10.17 1.88 12.84
C ALA A 107 10.30 1.29 14.25
N GLN A 108 9.19 1.16 14.98
CA GLN A 108 9.16 0.51 16.29
C GLN A 108 9.29 -1.03 16.18
N ALA A 109 8.69 -1.62 15.15
CA ALA A 109 8.77 -3.06 14.91
C ALA A 109 10.15 -3.49 14.39
N TYR A 110 10.86 -2.60 13.66
CA TYR A 110 12.15 -2.87 13.04
C TYR A 110 13.19 -1.76 13.36
N PRO A 111 13.70 -1.69 14.59
CA PRO A 111 14.56 -0.58 15.05
C PRO A 111 15.98 -0.53 14.43
N PHE A 112 16.34 -1.46 13.54
CA PHE A 112 17.71 -1.60 13.02
C PHE A 112 17.96 -0.92 11.66
N PHE A 113 17.04 -0.09 11.16
CA PHE A 113 17.14 0.57 9.85
C PHE A 113 17.27 2.11 9.91
N ASN A 114 17.75 2.67 11.03
CA ASN A 114 18.20 4.07 11.10
C ASN A 114 19.73 4.14 11.04
#